data_AF-A0A9X3AH22-F1
#
_entry.id   AF-A0A9X3AH22-F1
#
_cell.length_a   1.000
_cell.length_b   1.000
_cell.length_c   1.000
_cell.angle_alpha   90.00
_cell.angle_beta   90.00
_cell.angle_gamma   90.00
#
_symmetry.space_group_name_H-M   'P 1'
#
loop_
_entity.id
_entity.type
_entity.pdbx_description
1 polymer ?
#
loop_
_entity_poly.entity_id
_entity_poly.type
_entity_poly.pdbx_seq_one_letter_code
_entity_poly.pdbx_strand_id
1 'polypeptide(L)'
;MSTDNSPEMVAELDRLDEAVKAAPAGDTSAQIALWRQVTALESWFFIARGPSDRPRPYSAAAAQGPMICLYSSAVRANEATRVLGLADEGGSVPLFGVPMPGAIDYVASFGQAGVVGVTLDYPRLGHYIPLANLGLLKSWIDGAAR
;
A
#
# COMPACT_ATOMS: atom_id res chain seq x y z
N MET A 1 -2.69 -17.95 7.82
CA MET A 1 -3.42 -17.03 6.92
C MET A 1 -3.46 -15.68 7.62
N SER A 2 -3.05 -14.59 6.98
CA SER A 2 -3.20 -13.26 7.58
C SER A 2 -4.69 -12.92 7.59
N THR A 3 -5.21 -12.51 8.75
CA THR A 3 -6.55 -11.93 8.84
C THR A 3 -6.55 -10.58 8.11
N ASP A 4 -7.68 -10.20 7.51
CA ASP A 4 -7.83 -8.88 6.89
C ASP A 4 -7.80 -7.77 7.95
N ASN A 5 -7.42 -6.55 7.56
CA ASN A 5 -7.48 -5.40 8.48
C ASN A 5 -8.94 -5.09 8.82
N SER A 6 -9.19 -4.50 9.99
CA SER A 6 -10.55 -4.19 10.41
C SER A 6 -11.21 -3.18 9.45
N PRO A 7 -12.53 -3.29 9.19
CA PRO A 7 -13.24 -2.33 8.35
C PRO A 7 -13.13 -0.88 8.85
N GLU A 8 -13.01 -0.68 10.16
CA GLU A 8 -12.84 0.64 10.77
C GLU A 8 -11.49 1.27 10.40
N MET A 9 -10.40 0.51 10.43
CA MET A 9 -9.08 1.00 10.03
C MET A 9 -9.03 1.37 8.55
N VAL A 10 -9.75 0.60 7.72
CA VAL A 10 -9.87 0.82 6.28
C VAL A 10 -10.76 2.03 5.97
N ALA A 11 -11.87 2.20 6.69
CA ALA A 11 -12.74 3.38 6.55
C ALA A 11 -12.04 4.68 6.98
N GLU A 12 -11.17 4.60 7.98
CA GLU A 12 -10.35 5.75 8.41
C GLU A 12 -9.40 6.22 7.30
N LEU A 13 -8.88 5.32 6.46
CA LEU A 13 -8.09 5.71 5.29
C LEU A 13 -8.92 6.48 4.26
N ASP A 14 -10.18 6.12 4.06
CA ASP A 14 -11.09 6.88 3.17
C ASP A 14 -11.36 8.28 3.73
N ARG A 15 -11.59 8.39 5.04
CA ARG A 15 -11.78 9.69 5.70
C ARG A 15 -10.53 10.57 5.56
N LEU A 16 -9.34 9.99 5.71
CA LEU A 16 -8.07 10.70 5.58
C LEU A 16 -7.76 11.07 4.13
N ASP A 17 -8.11 10.23 3.16
CA ASP A 17 -8.01 10.55 1.73
C ASP A 17 -8.85 11.79 1.37
N GLU A 18 -10.11 11.84 1.81
CA GLU A 18 -10.96 13.02 1.61
C GLU A 18 -10.38 14.27 2.30
N ALA A 19 -9.77 14.12 3.48
CA ALA A 19 -9.07 15.21 4.14
C ALA A 19 -7.83 15.68 3.37
N VAL A 20 -7.08 14.79 2.72
CA VAL A 20 -5.94 15.16 1.86
C VAL A 20 -6.44 15.94 0.64
N LYS A 21 -7.53 15.50 0.00
CA LYS A 21 -8.12 16.19 -1.15
C LYS A 21 -8.64 17.59 -0.80
N ALA A 22 -9.16 17.77 0.40
CA ALA A 22 -9.69 19.05 0.89
C ALA A 22 -8.62 19.99 1.46
N ALA A 23 -7.39 19.52 1.66
CA ALA A 23 -6.33 20.29 2.31
C ALA A 23 -5.86 21.49 1.44
N PRO A 24 -5.59 22.65 2.04
CA PRO A 24 -4.97 23.77 1.33
C PRO A 24 -3.60 23.40 0.75
N ALA A 25 -3.22 24.07 -0.34
CA ALA A 25 -1.89 23.88 -0.93
C ALA A 25 -0.78 24.14 0.12
N GLY A 26 0.14 23.19 0.25
CA GLY A 26 1.24 23.25 1.21
C GLY A 26 0.91 22.68 2.60
N ASP A 27 -0.35 22.39 2.91
CA ASP A 27 -0.72 21.64 4.11
C ASP A 27 -0.55 20.13 3.88
N THR A 28 0.40 19.53 4.59
CA THR A 28 0.72 18.10 4.50
C THR A 28 0.19 17.31 5.70
N SER A 29 -0.54 17.95 6.63
CA SER A 29 -0.97 17.33 7.88
C SER A 29 -1.87 16.12 7.64
N ALA A 30 -2.81 16.24 6.70
CA ALA A 30 -3.68 15.13 6.31
C ALA A 30 -2.90 13.99 5.63
N GLN A 31 -1.88 14.32 4.83
CA GLN A 31 -1.05 13.30 4.16
C GLN A 31 -0.18 12.55 5.18
N ILE A 32 0.37 13.24 6.17
CA ILE A 32 1.09 12.62 7.28
C ILE A 32 0.15 11.72 8.08
N ALA A 33 -1.06 12.17 8.40
CA ALA A 33 -2.05 11.38 9.11
C ALA A 33 -2.46 10.12 8.32
N LEU A 34 -2.67 10.24 7.01
CA LEU A 34 -2.93 9.10 6.11
C LEU A 34 -1.82 8.06 6.21
N TRP A 35 -0.56 8.46 6.05
CA TRP A 35 0.56 7.51 6.09
C TRP A 35 0.80 6.93 7.49
N ARG A 36 0.49 7.67 8.56
CA ARG A 36 0.47 7.11 9.92
C ARG A 36 -0.58 6.00 10.06
N GLN A 37 -1.79 6.23 9.52
CA GLN A 37 -2.82 5.20 9.51
C GLN A 37 -2.40 3.97 8.67
N VAL A 38 -1.75 4.18 7.52
CA VAL A 38 -1.19 3.08 6.71
C VAL A 38 -0.17 2.25 7.50
N THR A 39 0.68 2.89 8.31
CA THR A 39 1.63 2.18 9.18
C THR A 39 1.00 1.52 10.40
N ALA A 40 -0.23 1.92 10.77
CA ALA A 40 -0.96 1.34 11.89
C ALA A 40 -1.76 0.09 11.51
N LEU A 41 -1.92 -0.20 10.21
CA LEU A 41 -2.52 -1.44 9.71
C LEU A 41 -1.81 -2.67 10.28
N GLU A 42 -2.55 -3.76 10.49
CA GLU A 42 -1.96 -5.03 10.93
C GLU A 42 -1.14 -5.68 9.82
N SER A 43 -1.57 -5.54 8.56
CA SER A 43 -0.89 -6.08 7.39
C SER A 43 -1.07 -5.20 6.15
N TRP A 44 -0.11 -5.25 5.24
CA TRP A 44 -0.27 -4.75 3.88
C TRP A 44 -0.54 -5.89 2.92
N PHE A 45 -1.49 -5.71 2.01
CA PHE A 45 -1.87 -6.71 1.02
C PHE A 45 -1.28 -6.38 -0.34
N PHE A 46 -0.93 -7.42 -1.10
CA PHE A 46 -0.34 -7.29 -2.42
C PHE A 46 -0.98 -8.27 -3.40
N ILE A 47 -1.15 -7.82 -4.63
CA ILE A 47 -1.52 -8.68 -5.75
C ILE A 47 -0.28 -9.47 -6.16
N ALA A 48 -0.36 -10.80 -6.13
CA ALA A 48 0.74 -11.67 -6.49
C ALA A 48 0.96 -11.71 -8.00
N ARG A 49 2.22 -11.60 -8.42
CA ARG A 49 2.70 -11.82 -9.79
C ARG A 49 3.84 -12.82 -9.79
N GLY A 50 4.01 -13.51 -10.91
CA GLY A 50 5.05 -14.53 -11.06
C GLY A 50 4.65 -15.89 -10.49
N PRO A 51 5.61 -16.80 -10.33
CA PRO A 51 5.39 -18.16 -9.85
C PRO A 51 4.80 -18.21 -8.43
N SER A 52 3.98 -19.24 -8.16
CA SER A 52 3.29 -19.41 -6.87
C SER A 52 4.23 -19.70 -5.69
N ASP A 53 5.42 -20.24 -5.94
CA ASP A 53 6.45 -20.53 -4.93
C ASP A 53 7.27 -19.29 -4.53
N ARG A 54 7.27 -18.26 -5.38
CA ARG A 54 8.00 -16.99 -5.19
C ARG A 54 7.20 -15.80 -5.73
N PRO A 55 6.02 -15.50 -5.15
CA PRO A 55 5.20 -14.39 -5.61
C PRO A 55 5.93 -13.07 -5.39
N ARG A 56 5.80 -12.16 -6.35
CA ARG A 56 6.25 -10.76 -6.26
C ARG A 56 5.04 -9.84 -6.24
N PRO A 57 5.12 -8.66 -5.60
CA PRO A 57 4.02 -7.73 -5.62
C PRO A 57 3.85 -7.16 -7.03
N TYR A 58 2.61 -6.92 -7.43
CA TYR A 58 2.31 -6.15 -8.62
C TYR A 58 2.87 -4.71 -8.49
N SER A 59 3.49 -4.24 -9.57
CA SER A 59 3.96 -2.86 -9.69
C SER A 59 3.27 -2.16 -10.85
N ALA A 60 2.73 -0.98 -10.60
CA ALA A 60 2.21 -0.10 -11.63
C ALA A 60 3.34 0.74 -12.24
N ALA A 61 3.25 1.04 -13.53
CA ALA A 61 4.12 2.03 -14.17
C ALA A 61 3.66 3.45 -13.77
N ALA A 62 4.61 4.30 -13.38
CA ALA A 62 4.36 5.72 -13.13
C ALA A 62 5.46 6.56 -13.81
N ALA A 63 5.23 7.86 -13.97
CA ALA A 63 6.17 8.77 -14.67
C ALA A 63 7.56 8.80 -14.02
N GLN A 64 7.59 8.69 -12.69
CA GLN A 64 8.79 8.66 -11.86
C GLN A 64 9.49 7.28 -11.81
N GLY A 65 8.85 6.23 -12.35
CA GLY A 65 9.34 4.85 -12.34
C GLY A 65 8.32 3.85 -11.76
N PRO A 66 8.66 2.54 -11.75
CA PRO A 66 7.77 1.49 -11.23
C PRO A 66 7.45 1.68 -9.75
N MET A 67 6.17 1.55 -9.38
CA MET A 67 5.70 1.65 -7.99
C MET A 67 4.96 0.38 -7.58
N ILE A 68 5.28 -0.16 -6.41
CA ILE A 68 4.54 -1.30 -5.85
C ILE A 68 3.15 -0.84 -5.40
N CYS A 69 2.12 -1.59 -5.77
CA CYS A 69 0.77 -1.35 -5.26
C CYS A 69 0.59 -2.10 -3.93
N LEU A 70 0.51 -1.35 -2.83
CA LEU A 70 0.10 -1.86 -1.52
C LEU A 70 -1.39 -1.62 -1.34
N TYR A 71 -2.08 -2.58 -0.73
CA TYR A 71 -3.51 -2.50 -0.46
C TYR A 71 -3.78 -2.60 1.03
N SER A 72 -4.74 -1.78 1.50
CA SER A 72 -5.13 -1.74 2.90
C SER A 72 -6.05 -2.88 3.32
N SER A 73 -6.59 -3.64 2.37
CA SER A 73 -7.35 -4.86 2.63
C SER A 73 -7.30 -5.84 1.46
N ALA A 74 -7.57 -7.11 1.74
CA ALA A 74 -7.74 -8.12 0.69
C ALA A 74 -8.94 -7.79 -0.22
N VAL A 75 -9.99 -7.17 0.32
CA VAL A 75 -11.15 -6.71 -0.44
C VAL A 75 -10.73 -5.67 -1.48
N ARG A 76 -10.00 -4.62 -1.08
CA ARG A 76 -9.52 -3.58 -2.02
C ARG A 76 -8.53 -4.11 -3.05
N ALA A 77 -7.65 -5.02 -2.66
CA ALA A 77 -6.76 -5.69 -3.60
C ALA A 77 -7.54 -6.46 -4.67
N ASN A 78 -8.57 -7.23 -4.27
CA ASN A 78 -9.45 -7.95 -5.20
C ASN A 78 -10.28 -7.03 -6.10
N GLU A 79 -10.71 -5.87 -5.62
CA GLU A 79 -11.36 -4.86 -6.47
C GLU A 79 -10.39 -4.32 -7.52
N ALA A 80 -9.16 -4.01 -7.10
CA ALA A 80 -8.15 -3.47 -7.98
C ALA A 80 -7.72 -4.46 -9.08
N THR A 81 -7.67 -5.78 -8.82
CA THR A 81 -7.35 -6.77 -9.87
C THR A 81 -8.30 -6.69 -11.05
N ARG A 82 -9.60 -6.46 -10.79
CA ARG A 82 -10.63 -6.28 -11.84
C ARG A 82 -10.45 -4.96 -12.57
N VAL A 83 -10.30 -3.85 -11.84
CA VAL A 83 -10.17 -2.52 -12.44
C VAL A 83 -8.90 -2.40 -13.30
N LEU A 84 -7.82 -3.06 -12.88
CA LEU A 84 -6.54 -3.07 -13.58
C LEU A 84 -6.46 -4.10 -14.73
N GLY A 85 -7.52 -4.87 -14.97
CA GLY A 85 -7.55 -5.92 -16.00
C GLY A 85 -6.53 -7.05 -15.74
N LEU A 86 -6.21 -7.31 -14.47
CA LEU A 86 -5.23 -8.34 -14.09
C LEU A 86 -5.87 -9.73 -13.92
N ALA A 87 -7.19 -9.78 -13.80
CA ALA A 87 -7.97 -11.00 -13.74
C ALA A 87 -8.78 -11.16 -15.04
N ASP A 88 -8.77 -12.36 -15.62
CA ASP A 88 -9.69 -12.72 -16.70
C ASP A 88 -11.14 -12.71 -16.19
N GLU A 89 -12.14 -12.70 -17.09
CA GLU A 89 -13.55 -12.81 -16.73
C GLU A 89 -13.80 -14.08 -15.89
N GLY A 90 -14.08 -13.91 -14.60
CA GLY A 90 -14.29 -15.00 -13.63
C GLY A 90 -13.01 -15.51 -12.94
N GLY A 91 -11.84 -14.99 -13.26
CA GLY A 91 -10.57 -15.33 -12.64
C GLY A 91 -10.35 -14.63 -11.29
N SER A 92 -9.64 -15.30 -10.37
CA SER A 92 -9.11 -14.67 -9.16
C SER A 92 -7.59 -14.60 -9.26
N VAL A 93 -7.00 -13.44 -8.95
CA VAL A 93 -5.55 -13.28 -8.86
C VAL A 93 -5.13 -13.56 -7.42
N PRO A 94 -4.14 -14.42 -7.18
CA PRO A 94 -3.67 -14.69 -5.82
C PRO A 94 -3.22 -13.41 -5.12
N LEU A 95 -3.54 -13.29 -3.85
CA LEU A 95 -3.10 -12.21 -2.97
C LEU A 95 -2.19 -12.77 -1.88
N PHE A 96 -1.30 -11.93 -1.36
CA PHE A 96 -0.57 -12.24 -0.13
C PHE A 96 -0.50 -11.01 0.77
N GLY A 97 -0.53 -11.25 2.08
CA GLY A 97 -0.36 -10.22 3.10
C GLY A 97 1.03 -10.28 3.71
N VAL A 98 1.61 -9.12 4.01
CA VAL A 98 2.84 -8.98 4.78
C VAL A 98 2.51 -8.23 6.07
N PRO A 99 2.76 -8.84 7.25
CA PRO A 99 2.50 -8.19 8.53
C PRO A 99 3.33 -6.92 8.74
N MET A 100 2.74 -5.93 9.40
CA MET A 100 3.47 -4.76 9.90
C MET A 100 4.26 -5.11 11.17
N PRO A 101 5.43 -4.49 11.40
CA PRO A 101 6.08 -3.47 10.57
C PRO A 101 6.91 -4.04 9.40
N GLY A 102 7.04 -5.37 9.29
CA GLY A 102 7.91 -6.04 8.31
C GLY A 102 7.60 -5.73 6.85
N ALA A 103 6.37 -5.30 6.54
CA ALA A 103 5.99 -4.88 5.19
C ALA A 103 6.82 -3.71 4.65
N ILE A 104 7.32 -2.82 5.52
CA ILE A 104 8.18 -1.69 5.10
C ILE A 104 9.51 -2.21 4.55
N ASP A 105 10.17 -3.12 5.26
CA ASP A 105 11.41 -3.74 4.82
C ASP A 105 11.22 -4.57 3.55
N TYR A 106 10.10 -5.27 3.47
CA TYR A 106 9.72 -6.04 2.30
C TYR A 106 9.68 -5.16 1.04
N VAL A 107 8.92 -4.05 1.05
CA VAL A 107 8.83 -3.17 -0.14
C VAL A 107 10.13 -2.43 -0.42
N ALA A 108 10.91 -2.07 0.63
CA ALA A 108 12.20 -1.40 0.47
C ALA A 108 13.22 -2.28 -0.28
N SER A 109 13.16 -3.61 -0.12
CA SER A 109 14.05 -4.55 -0.80
C SER A 109 13.97 -4.47 -2.34
N PHE A 110 12.84 -4.03 -2.89
CA PHE A 110 12.63 -3.90 -4.33
C PHE A 110 13.29 -2.65 -4.95
N GLY A 111 13.88 -1.76 -4.15
CA GLY A 111 14.68 -0.66 -4.68
C GLY A 111 15.86 -1.13 -5.54
N GLN A 112 16.45 -2.29 -5.19
CA GLN A 112 17.51 -2.92 -6.00
C GLN A 112 17.01 -3.41 -7.37
N ALA A 113 15.71 -3.61 -7.52
CA ALA A 113 15.06 -4.00 -8.77
C ALA A 113 14.49 -2.79 -9.54
N GLY A 114 14.81 -1.55 -9.13
CA GLY A 114 14.40 -0.32 -9.79
C GLY A 114 13.01 0.20 -9.40
N VAL A 115 12.37 -0.37 -8.37
CA VAL A 115 11.15 0.21 -7.81
C VAL A 115 11.49 1.53 -7.12
N VAL A 116 10.69 2.57 -7.37
CA VAL A 116 10.96 3.93 -6.87
C VAL A 116 10.05 4.35 -5.72
N GLY A 117 8.92 3.65 -5.52
CA GLY A 117 8.01 3.94 -4.42
C GLY A 117 6.90 2.91 -4.27
N VAL A 118 5.97 3.23 -3.38
CA VAL A 118 4.74 2.45 -3.17
C VAL A 118 3.53 3.36 -3.32
N THR A 119 2.44 2.80 -3.82
CA THR A 119 1.13 3.48 -3.94
C THR A 119 0.07 2.73 -3.15
N LEU A 120 -0.72 3.48 -2.38
CA LEU A 120 -1.79 2.99 -1.52
C LEU A 120 -3.08 2.80 -2.32
N ASP A 121 -3.65 1.60 -2.25
CA ASP A 121 -4.97 1.25 -2.78
C ASP A 121 -5.18 1.70 -4.24
N TYR A 122 -4.14 1.68 -5.06
CA TYR A 122 -4.24 2.07 -6.46
C TYR A 122 -5.14 1.09 -7.25
N PRO A 123 -6.09 1.57 -8.07
CA PRO A 123 -6.29 2.97 -8.50
C PRO A 123 -7.31 3.79 -7.68
N ARG A 124 -7.86 3.25 -6.58
CA ARG A 124 -8.89 3.91 -5.77
C ARG A 124 -8.40 5.15 -5.04
N LEU A 125 -7.34 5.02 -4.22
CA LEU A 125 -6.78 6.16 -3.47
C LEU A 125 -5.57 6.77 -4.20
N GLY A 126 -4.59 5.93 -4.56
CA GLY A 126 -3.47 6.32 -5.41
C GLY A 126 -2.40 7.20 -4.77
N HIS A 127 -2.53 7.58 -3.49
CA HIS A 127 -1.47 8.25 -2.74
C HIS A 127 -0.18 7.44 -2.78
N TYR A 128 0.96 8.10 -2.92
CA TYR A 128 2.24 7.41 -3.01
C TYR A 128 3.28 7.99 -2.06
N ILE A 129 4.27 7.16 -1.71
CA ILE A 129 5.47 7.57 -0.99
C ILE A 129 6.70 6.97 -1.68
N PRO A 130 7.76 7.78 -1.94
CA PRO A 130 9.02 7.27 -2.47
C PRO A 130 9.68 6.27 -1.52
N LEU A 131 10.39 5.27 -2.06
CA LEU A 131 11.12 4.29 -1.23
C LEU A 131 12.14 4.98 -0.30
N ALA A 132 12.77 6.07 -0.78
CA ALA A 132 13.71 6.88 -0.01
C ALA A 132 13.09 7.46 1.27
N ASN A 133 11.77 7.63 1.32
CA ASN A 133 11.05 8.19 2.46
C ASN A 133 10.50 7.11 3.41
N LEU A 134 10.69 5.80 3.13
CA LEU A 134 10.20 4.74 4.01
C LEU A 134 10.89 4.71 5.38
N GLY A 135 12.12 5.24 5.48
CA GLY A 135 12.80 5.42 6.76
C GLY A 135 12.04 6.34 7.71
N LEU A 136 11.27 7.31 7.18
CA LEU A 136 10.40 8.18 7.97
C LEU A 136 9.21 7.41 8.56
N LEU A 137 8.65 6.47 7.80
CA LEU A 137 7.54 5.64 8.29
C LEU A 137 7.97 4.76 9.46
N LYS A 138 9.19 4.19 9.38
CA LYS A 138 9.76 3.39 10.47
C LYS A 138 9.93 4.20 11.76
N SER A 139 10.42 5.44 11.66
CA SER A 139 10.63 6.27 12.84
C SER A 139 9.33 6.62 13.57
N TRP A 140 8.20 6.67 12.87
CA TRP A 140 6.89 6.83 13.50
C TRP A 140 6.46 5.61 14.31
N ILE A 141 6.77 4.41 13.82
CA ILE A 141 6.48 3.15 14.52
C ILE A 141 7.35 3.04 15.78
N ASP A 142 8.64 3.27 15.65
CA ASP A 142 9.59 3.20 16.78
C ASP A 142 9.30 4.26 17.85
N GLY A 143 8.79 5.43 17.43
CA GLY A 143 8.40 6.52 18.33
C GLY A 143 7.06 6.28 19.05
N ALA A 144 6.16 5.46 18.50
CA ALA A 144 4.89 5.10 19.13
C ALA A 144 5.03 3.98 20.19
N ALA A 145 6.15 3.24 20.17
CA ALA A 145 6.45 2.16 21.11
C ALA A 145 7.12 2.64 22.43
N ARG A 146 7.24 3.95 22.64
CA ARG A 146 7.81 4.60 23.83
C ARG A 146 6.73 5.34 24.60
#